data_AF-A0A3D5VLZ5-F1
#
_entry.id   AF-A0A3D5VLZ5-F1
#
_cell.length_a   1.000
_cell.length_b   1.000
_cell.length_c   1.000
_cell.angle_alpha   90.00
_cell.angle_beta   90.00
_cell.angle_gamma   90.00
#
_symmetry.space_group_name_H-M   'P 1'
#
loop_
_entity.id
_entity.type
_entity.pdbx_description
1 polymer ?
#
loop_
_entity_poly.entity_id
_entity_poly.type
_entity_poly.pdbx_seq_one_letter_code
_entity_poly.pdbx_strand_id
1 'polypeptide(L)'
;MTFEPLLIGELATLGLATGFMAGLLGIGGGMLIGPFLTLILSARGIPADLAVKMAIATSMATIMFTSISSVRAHHQRGAVRWDLVKGLAPGIVLGGALASLGVFALLKGTTLALLFAAFVGYSATQMFLDKKPKPSRQMPGMAGQTATGSVIGFLSGLVGAGGGFVSVPFMVAFNVPILNAVATSAALGFPIALANTTGYVWSGSGVAGLPAWSLGYVWLPGLLVIACCSVLTAPLGARTAHRLPIAKLKRTFAMVLYLLAAYMLYKGLRG
;
A
#
# COMPACT_ATOMS: atom_id res chain seq x y z
N MET A 1 -18.26 2.68 17.99
CA MET A 1 -18.13 1.45 17.18
C MET A 1 -17.78 0.31 18.12
N THR A 2 -18.72 -0.61 18.35
CA THR A 2 -18.52 -1.81 19.19
C THR A 2 -17.77 -2.87 18.40
N PHE A 3 -16.82 -3.55 19.03
CA PHE A 3 -15.99 -4.58 18.38
C PHE A 3 -16.74 -5.92 18.37
N GLU A 4 -17.78 -5.98 17.55
CA GLU A 4 -18.68 -7.13 17.45
C GLU A 4 -18.03 -8.30 16.69
N PRO A 5 -18.42 -9.56 16.96
CA PRO A 5 -17.88 -10.73 16.27
C PRO A 5 -17.95 -10.65 14.74
N LEU A 6 -19.01 -10.02 14.20
CA LEU A 6 -19.15 -9.80 12.76
C LEU A 6 -18.04 -8.90 12.20
N LEU A 7 -17.71 -7.81 12.90
CA LEU A 7 -16.65 -6.88 12.49
C LEU A 7 -15.28 -7.58 12.48
N ILE A 8 -15.02 -8.41 13.49
CA ILE A 8 -13.80 -9.21 13.56
C ILE A 8 -13.74 -10.17 12.36
N GLY A 9 -14.86 -10.83 12.03
CA GLY A 9 -14.98 -11.69 10.85
C GLY A 9 -14.71 -10.97 9.52
N GLU A 10 -15.28 -9.78 9.33
CA GLU A 10 -15.06 -8.93 8.14
C GLU A 10 -13.58 -8.55 8.01
N LEU A 11 -12.96 -8.07 9.10
CA LEU A 11 -11.56 -7.66 9.14
C LEU A 11 -10.60 -8.85 8.97
N ALA A 12 -10.92 -10.00 9.57
CA ALA A 12 -10.13 -11.21 9.44
C ALA A 12 -10.19 -11.72 8.00
N THR A 13 -11.38 -11.77 7.39
CA THR A 13 -11.55 -12.16 5.98
C THR A 13 -10.78 -11.24 5.05
N LEU A 14 -10.85 -9.93 5.28
CA LEU A 14 -10.06 -8.95 4.55
C LEU A 14 -8.56 -9.20 4.73
N GLY A 15 -8.08 -9.39 5.96
CA GLY A 15 -6.68 -9.70 6.27
C GLY A 15 -6.18 -10.98 5.61
N LEU A 16 -6.94 -12.09 5.72
CA LEU A 16 -6.60 -13.38 5.11
C LEU A 16 -6.56 -13.27 3.58
N ALA A 17 -7.57 -12.67 2.96
CA ALA A 17 -7.63 -12.49 1.51
C ALA A 17 -6.50 -11.57 1.00
N THR A 18 -6.30 -10.43 1.66
CA THR A 18 -5.26 -9.46 1.28
C THR A 18 -3.86 -10.04 1.46
N GLY A 19 -3.61 -10.78 2.54
CA GLY A 19 -2.34 -11.47 2.77
C GLY A 19 -2.06 -12.52 1.73
N PHE A 20 -3.02 -13.41 1.47
CA PHE A 20 -2.91 -14.43 0.43
C PHE A 20 -2.64 -13.80 -0.95
N MET A 21 -3.40 -12.78 -1.35
CA MET A 21 -3.22 -12.09 -2.64
C MET A 21 -1.89 -11.32 -2.71
N ALA A 22 -1.48 -10.66 -1.62
CA ALA A 22 -0.20 -9.97 -1.54
C ALA A 22 0.97 -10.95 -1.66
N GLY A 23 0.87 -12.14 -1.05
CA GLY A 23 1.85 -13.21 -1.19
C GLY A 23 1.89 -13.80 -2.60
N LEU A 24 0.73 -13.98 -3.24
CA LEU A 24 0.59 -14.49 -4.59
C LEU A 24 1.23 -13.60 -5.65
N LEU A 25 1.04 -12.28 -5.53
CA LEU A 25 1.43 -11.31 -6.55
C LEU A 25 2.65 -10.47 -6.18
N GLY A 26 3.04 -10.43 -4.91
CA GLY A 26 4.20 -9.70 -4.41
C GLY A 26 4.04 -8.18 -4.35
N ILE A 27 2.81 -7.65 -4.43
CA ILE A 27 2.55 -6.21 -4.64
C ILE A 27 2.05 -5.45 -3.40
N GLY A 28 2.00 -6.13 -2.25
CA GLY A 28 1.54 -5.57 -0.98
C GLY A 28 0.01 -5.40 -0.92
N GLY A 29 -0.61 -5.75 0.20
CA GLY A 29 -2.07 -5.78 0.34
C GLY A 29 -2.75 -4.40 0.35
N GLY A 30 -1.97 -3.32 0.36
CA GLY A 30 -2.49 -1.99 0.70
C GLY A 30 -3.58 -1.44 -0.23
N MET A 31 -3.51 -1.76 -1.52
CA MET A 31 -4.54 -1.32 -2.48
C MET A 31 -5.87 -2.05 -2.33
N LEU A 32 -5.85 -3.26 -1.75
CA LEU A 32 -7.07 -3.98 -1.41
C LEU A 32 -7.62 -3.50 -0.07
N ILE A 33 -6.75 -3.34 0.94
CA ILE A 33 -7.17 -2.97 2.28
C ILE A 33 -7.87 -1.60 2.28
N GLY A 34 -7.34 -0.60 1.58
CA GLY A 34 -7.91 0.76 1.58
C GLY A 34 -9.40 0.82 1.20
N PRO A 35 -9.83 0.34 0.03
CA PRO A 35 -11.23 0.42 -0.41
C PRO A 35 -12.18 -0.44 0.44
N PHE A 36 -11.77 -1.67 0.79
CA PHE A 36 -12.59 -2.53 1.64
C PHE A 36 -12.72 -2.02 3.07
N LEU A 37 -11.66 -1.46 3.64
CA LEU A 37 -11.74 -0.85 4.96
C LEU A 37 -12.57 0.44 4.92
N THR A 38 -12.51 1.20 3.82
CA THR A 38 -13.40 2.35 3.61
C THR A 38 -14.88 1.92 3.59
N LEU A 39 -15.20 0.81 2.90
CA LEU A 39 -16.53 0.20 2.90
C LEU A 39 -16.99 -0.16 4.32
N ILE A 40 -16.17 -0.91 5.05
CA ILE A 40 -16.47 -1.36 6.42
C ILE A 40 -16.70 -0.17 7.35
N LEU A 41 -15.84 0.85 7.31
CA LEU A 41 -15.98 2.04 8.16
C LEU A 41 -17.22 2.87 7.78
N SER A 42 -17.46 3.07 6.48
CA SER A 42 -18.63 3.83 5.99
C SER A 42 -19.95 3.15 6.37
N ALA A 43 -20.02 1.81 6.27
CA ALA A 43 -21.20 1.03 6.65
C ALA A 43 -21.55 1.13 8.15
N ARG A 44 -20.61 1.58 8.97
CA ARG A 44 -20.76 1.74 10.43
C ARG A 44 -20.93 3.19 10.86
N GLY A 45 -21.30 4.06 9.91
CA GLY A 45 -21.63 5.45 10.18
C GLY A 45 -20.44 6.38 10.34
N ILE A 46 -19.21 5.93 10.02
CA ILE A 46 -18.05 6.83 10.00
C ILE A 46 -18.21 7.78 8.80
N PRO A 47 -18.07 9.10 8.99
CA PRO A 47 -18.17 10.06 7.90
C PRO A 47 -17.22 9.71 6.76
N ALA A 48 -17.68 9.86 5.52
CA ALA A 48 -16.93 9.41 4.34
C ALA A 48 -15.50 9.95 4.26
N ASP A 49 -15.32 11.24 4.60
CA ASP A 49 -14.02 11.91 4.62
C ASP A 49 -13.04 11.19 5.56
N LEU A 50 -13.53 10.89 6.77
CA LEU A 50 -12.77 10.25 7.82
C LEU A 50 -12.53 8.77 7.51
N ALA A 51 -13.53 8.06 6.98
CA ALA A 51 -13.43 6.66 6.61
C ALA A 51 -12.31 6.41 5.59
N VAL A 52 -12.20 7.25 4.55
CA VAL A 52 -11.14 7.15 3.54
C VAL A 52 -9.77 7.41 4.16
N LYS A 53 -9.62 8.47 4.96
CA LYS A 53 -8.36 8.80 5.63
C LYS A 53 -7.91 7.69 6.57
N MET A 54 -8.83 7.18 7.38
CA MET A 54 -8.55 6.09 8.31
C MET A 54 -8.19 4.79 7.59
N ALA A 55 -8.86 4.49 6.47
CA ALA A 55 -8.56 3.30 5.69
C ALA A 55 -7.17 3.35 5.06
N ILE A 56 -6.78 4.50 4.49
CA ILE A 56 -5.43 4.74 3.94
C ILE A 56 -4.38 4.59 5.05
N ALA A 57 -4.59 5.24 6.18
CA ALA A 57 -3.63 5.22 7.30
C ALA A 57 -3.47 3.81 7.90
N THR A 58 -4.58 3.11 8.14
CA THR A 58 -4.59 1.74 8.70
C THR A 58 -3.99 0.73 7.72
N SER A 59 -4.27 0.89 6.42
CA SER A 59 -3.64 0.10 5.35
C SER A 59 -2.12 0.27 5.33
N MET A 60 -1.65 1.53 5.39
CA MET A 60 -0.21 1.82 5.41
C MET A 60 0.47 1.25 6.66
N ALA A 61 -0.17 1.37 7.82
CA ALA A 61 0.33 0.77 9.06
C ALA A 61 0.40 -0.76 8.97
N THR A 62 -0.53 -1.40 8.26
CA THR A 62 -0.50 -2.85 7.99
C THR A 62 0.68 -3.23 7.07
N ILE A 63 1.00 -2.38 6.09
CA ILE A 63 2.16 -2.57 5.20
C ILE A 63 3.47 -2.54 6.00
N MET A 64 3.56 -1.74 7.06
CA MET A 64 4.75 -1.70 7.92
C MET A 64 5.10 -3.08 8.48
N PHE A 65 4.12 -3.83 9.00
CA PHE A 65 4.36 -5.18 9.54
C PHE A 65 4.59 -6.24 8.45
N THR A 66 3.82 -6.20 7.37
CA THR A 66 3.96 -7.18 6.28
C THR A 66 5.25 -6.99 5.48
N SER A 67 5.74 -5.75 5.36
CA SER A 67 7.02 -5.46 4.70
C SER A 67 8.21 -6.06 5.45
N ILE A 68 8.25 -6.01 6.79
CA ILE A 68 9.33 -6.64 7.58
C ILE A 68 9.47 -8.13 7.24
N SER A 69 8.34 -8.85 7.20
CA SER A 69 8.31 -10.27 6.83
C SER A 69 8.82 -10.50 5.39
N SER A 70 8.35 -9.69 4.45
CA SER A 70 8.74 -9.77 3.03
C SER A 70 10.23 -9.48 2.80
N VAL A 71 10.75 -8.43 3.43
CA VAL A 71 12.17 -8.03 3.35
C VAL A 71 13.07 -9.12 3.88
N ARG A 72 12.72 -9.72 5.03
CA ARG A 72 13.47 -10.84 5.60
C ARG A 72 13.56 -12.00 4.61
N ALA A 73 12.45 -12.37 3.99
CA ALA A 73 12.40 -13.47 3.02
C ALA A 73 13.18 -13.20 1.72
N HIS A 74 13.23 -11.93 1.27
CA HIS A 74 14.01 -11.54 0.11
C HIS A 74 15.50 -11.35 0.41
N HIS A 75 15.83 -10.84 1.60
CA HIS A 75 17.20 -10.64 2.06
C HIS A 75 17.93 -11.98 2.24
N GLN A 76 17.25 -12.97 2.82
CA GLN A 76 17.77 -14.35 2.94
C GLN A 76 18.14 -14.99 1.60
N ARG A 77 17.56 -14.52 0.50
CA ARG A 77 17.85 -15.00 -0.88
C ARG A 77 18.90 -14.15 -1.60
N GLY A 78 19.51 -13.17 -0.95
CA GLY A 78 20.52 -12.30 -1.54
C GLY A 78 20.02 -11.39 -2.67
N ALA A 79 18.70 -11.26 -2.83
CA ALA A 79 18.11 -10.54 -3.98
C ALA A 79 18.00 -9.01 -3.76
N VAL A 80 18.08 -8.54 -2.51
CA VAL A 80 17.89 -7.13 -2.14
C VAL A 80 19.12 -6.29 -2.53
N ARG A 81 18.92 -5.23 -3.31
CA ARG A 81 19.96 -4.27 -3.68
C ARG A 81 20.03 -3.12 -2.66
N TRP A 82 20.79 -3.34 -1.58
CA TRP A 82 20.94 -2.35 -0.49
C TRP A 82 21.60 -1.05 -0.92
N ASP A 83 22.39 -1.06 -1.98
CA ASP A 83 22.93 0.13 -2.63
C ASP A 83 21.81 1.07 -3.09
N LEU A 84 20.75 0.52 -3.69
CA LEU A 84 19.59 1.30 -4.12
C LEU A 84 18.69 1.70 -2.95
N VAL A 85 18.58 0.86 -1.91
CA VAL A 85 17.84 1.22 -0.69
C VAL A 85 18.45 2.45 -0.03
N LYS A 86 19.78 2.51 0.08
CA LYS A 86 20.49 3.66 0.68
C LYS A 86 20.25 4.96 -0.10
N GLY A 87 20.12 4.91 -1.42
CA GLY A 87 19.83 6.08 -2.24
C GLY A 87 18.35 6.49 -2.25
N LEU A 88 17.42 5.52 -2.31
CA LEU A 88 15.98 5.80 -2.44
C LEU A 88 15.30 6.07 -1.09
N ALA A 89 15.70 5.39 -0.01
CA ALA A 89 15.03 5.45 1.29
C ALA A 89 15.02 6.85 1.92
N PRO A 90 16.10 7.64 1.92
CA PRO A 90 16.07 9.00 2.47
C PRO A 90 15.05 9.89 1.76
N GLY A 91 15.00 9.82 0.43
CA GLY A 91 14.00 10.52 -0.37
C GLY A 91 12.58 10.06 -0.03
N ILE A 92 12.37 8.75 0.03
CA ILE A 92 11.08 8.16 0.42
C ILE A 92 10.58 8.68 1.76
N VAL A 93 11.45 8.75 2.77
CA VAL A 93 11.08 9.26 4.09
C VAL A 93 10.71 10.73 4.01
N LEU A 94 11.49 11.55 3.30
CA LEU A 94 11.21 12.97 3.11
C LEU A 94 9.88 13.20 2.38
N GLY A 95 9.70 12.56 1.22
CA GLY A 95 8.47 12.68 0.42
C GLY A 95 7.25 12.13 1.15
N GLY A 96 7.39 10.99 1.84
CA GLY A 96 6.33 10.40 2.66
C GLY A 96 5.94 11.31 3.82
N ALA A 97 6.92 11.88 4.53
CA ALA A 97 6.66 12.85 5.58
C ALA A 97 5.94 14.09 5.05
N LEU A 98 6.38 14.68 3.93
CA LEU A 98 5.71 15.82 3.30
C LEU A 98 4.27 15.51 2.89
N ALA A 99 4.02 14.31 2.35
CA ALA A 99 2.67 13.87 2.02
C ALA A 99 1.83 13.68 3.28
N SER A 100 2.27 12.86 4.22
CA SER A 100 1.46 12.42 5.37
C SER A 100 1.31 13.45 6.49
N LEU A 101 2.36 14.20 6.83
CA LEU A 101 2.30 15.26 7.85
C LEU A 101 1.66 16.54 7.31
N GLY A 102 1.93 16.87 6.05
CA GLY A 102 1.49 18.12 5.44
C GLY A 102 0.23 17.94 4.60
N VAL A 103 0.41 17.48 3.37
CA VAL A 103 -0.65 17.52 2.33
C VAL A 103 -1.88 16.69 2.72
N PHE A 104 -1.68 15.48 3.23
CA PHE A 104 -2.74 14.54 3.57
C PHE A 104 -3.71 15.10 4.62
N ALA A 105 -3.20 15.82 5.61
CA ALA A 105 -4.01 16.45 6.64
C ALA A 105 -4.97 17.51 6.08
N LEU A 106 -4.52 18.22 5.04
CA LEU A 106 -5.24 19.32 4.39
C LEU A 106 -6.23 18.83 3.33
N LEU A 107 -6.02 17.64 2.77
CA LEU A 107 -6.89 17.11 1.73
C LEU A 107 -8.20 16.57 2.32
N LYS A 108 -9.29 16.78 1.59
CA LYS A 108 -10.55 16.08 1.82
C LYS A 108 -10.39 14.61 1.43
N GLY A 109 -11.04 13.72 2.16
CA GLY A 109 -11.17 12.30 1.85
C GLY A 109 -11.75 12.06 0.46
N THR A 110 -12.60 12.95 -0.06
CA THR A 110 -13.00 12.95 -1.48
C THR A 110 -11.80 13.05 -2.42
N THR A 111 -10.91 14.02 -2.21
CA THR A 111 -9.72 14.19 -3.05
C THR A 111 -8.79 12.98 -2.94
N LEU A 112 -8.59 12.47 -1.72
CA LEU A 112 -7.81 11.25 -1.50
C LEU A 112 -8.44 10.04 -2.18
N ALA A 113 -9.77 9.89 -2.15
CA ALA A 113 -10.49 8.82 -2.81
C ALA A 113 -10.33 8.88 -4.34
N LEU A 114 -10.39 10.07 -4.93
CA LEU A 114 -10.17 10.27 -6.38
C LEU A 114 -8.71 9.97 -6.77
N LEU A 115 -7.73 10.46 -6.00
CA LEU A 115 -6.32 10.15 -6.22
C LEU A 115 -6.05 8.65 -6.10
N PHE A 116 -6.65 8.02 -5.10
CA PHE A 116 -6.58 6.57 -4.90
C PHE A 116 -7.19 5.83 -6.09
N ALA A 117 -8.39 6.20 -6.53
CA ALA A 117 -9.07 5.59 -7.67
C ALA A 117 -8.24 5.71 -8.95
N ALA A 118 -7.67 6.89 -9.23
CA ALA A 118 -6.82 7.12 -10.38
C ALA A 118 -5.54 6.25 -10.33
N PHE A 119 -4.88 6.21 -9.17
CA PHE A 119 -3.66 5.43 -8.99
C PHE A 119 -3.90 3.92 -9.07
N VAL A 120 -4.96 3.42 -8.44
CA VAL A 120 -5.33 1.99 -8.48
C VAL A 120 -5.81 1.61 -9.87
N GLY A 121 -6.57 2.46 -10.57
CA GLY A 121 -6.97 2.23 -11.96
C GLY A 121 -5.76 2.18 -12.91
N TYR A 122 -4.79 3.08 -12.73
CA TYR A 122 -3.52 3.03 -13.46
C TYR A 122 -2.75 1.73 -13.18
N SER A 123 -2.62 1.37 -11.90
CA SER A 123 -1.92 0.17 -11.44
C SER A 123 -2.58 -1.12 -11.96
N ALA A 124 -3.92 -1.17 -11.95
CA ALA A 124 -4.73 -2.24 -12.54
C ALA A 124 -4.46 -2.36 -14.04
N THR A 125 -4.41 -1.23 -14.75
CA THR A 125 -4.14 -1.19 -16.20
C THR A 125 -2.73 -1.70 -16.52
N GLN A 126 -1.72 -1.26 -15.78
CA GLN A 126 -0.35 -1.77 -15.94
C GLN A 126 -0.28 -3.28 -15.72
N MET A 127 -0.98 -3.78 -14.71
CA MET A 127 -1.03 -5.21 -14.40
C MET A 127 -1.79 -6.02 -15.45
N PHE A 128 -2.93 -5.52 -15.93
CA PHE A 128 -3.76 -6.19 -16.92
C PHE A 128 -3.04 -6.35 -18.26
N LEU A 129 -2.34 -5.29 -18.69
CA LEU A 129 -1.58 -5.27 -19.93
C LEU A 129 -0.22 -5.99 -19.81
N ASP A 130 0.20 -6.33 -18.59
CA ASP A 130 1.54 -6.87 -18.25
C ASP A 130 2.69 -6.08 -18.92
N LYS A 131 2.50 -4.77 -19.08
CA LYS A 131 3.48 -3.88 -19.73
C LYS A 131 4.65 -3.68 -18.79
N LYS A 132 5.82 -4.19 -19.18
CA LYS A 132 7.09 -3.94 -18.50
C LYS A 132 7.83 -2.84 -19.25
N PRO A 133 8.38 -1.83 -18.57
CA PRO A 133 9.25 -0.85 -19.20
C PRO A 133 10.42 -1.54 -19.89
N LYS A 134 10.79 -1.10 -21.09
CA LYS A 134 12.00 -1.60 -21.76
C LYS A 134 13.21 -1.15 -20.94
N PRO A 135 14.13 -2.07 -20.55
CA PRO A 135 15.35 -1.70 -19.86
C PRO A 135 16.23 -0.87 -20.81
N SER A 136 16.35 0.44 -20.59
CA SER A 136 17.08 1.33 -21.50
C SER A 136 17.89 2.42 -20.83
N ARG A 137 17.74 2.61 -19.51
CA ARG A 137 18.37 3.70 -18.74
C ARG A 137 19.32 3.16 -17.69
N GLN A 138 20.37 3.91 -17.36
CA GLN A 138 21.24 3.58 -16.22
C GLN A 138 20.72 4.26 -14.96
N MET A 139 20.78 3.55 -13.82
CA MET A 139 20.34 4.08 -12.53
C MET A 139 20.96 5.47 -12.29
N PRO A 140 20.15 6.47 -11.90
CA PRO A 140 20.67 7.79 -11.62
C PRO A 140 21.61 7.76 -10.40
N GLY A 141 22.48 8.76 -10.30
CA GLY A 141 23.31 8.96 -9.10
C GLY A 141 22.47 9.19 -7.84
N MET A 142 23.13 9.29 -6.69
CA MET A 142 22.46 9.33 -5.38
C MET A 142 21.41 10.46 -5.26
N ALA A 143 21.70 11.65 -5.78
CA ALA A 143 20.73 12.76 -5.79
C ALA A 143 19.46 12.43 -6.61
N GLY A 144 19.60 11.79 -7.77
CA GLY A 144 18.46 11.38 -8.59
C GLY A 144 17.68 10.21 -7.97
N GLN A 145 18.35 9.31 -7.26
CA GLN A 145 17.69 8.28 -6.46
C GLN A 145 16.89 8.91 -5.32
N THR A 146 17.47 9.83 -4.55
CA THR A 146 16.76 10.56 -3.50
C THR A 146 15.56 11.33 -4.06
N ALA A 147 15.72 12.05 -5.17
CA ALA A 147 14.62 12.78 -5.80
C ALA A 147 13.47 11.85 -6.24
N THR A 148 13.80 10.73 -6.88
CA THR A 148 12.80 9.72 -7.26
C THR A 148 12.15 9.10 -6.02
N GLY A 149 12.96 8.82 -4.99
CA GLY A 149 12.50 8.34 -3.70
C GLY A 149 11.46 9.27 -3.09
N SER A 150 11.70 10.58 -3.13
CA SER A 150 10.74 11.59 -2.65
C SER A 150 9.41 11.52 -3.40
N VAL A 151 9.43 11.38 -4.71
CA VAL A 151 8.20 11.22 -5.50
C VAL A 151 7.46 9.93 -5.12
N ILE A 152 8.19 8.81 -5.01
CA ILE A 152 7.62 7.52 -4.60
C ILE A 152 7.00 7.61 -3.21
N GLY A 153 7.72 8.16 -2.23
CA GLY A 153 7.26 8.33 -0.86
C GLY A 153 6.03 9.22 -0.78
N PHE A 154 6.04 10.33 -1.52
CA PHE A 154 4.93 11.29 -1.57
C PHE A 154 3.66 10.67 -2.17
N LEU A 155 3.77 10.04 -3.34
CA LEU A 155 2.63 9.35 -3.98
C LEU A 155 2.10 8.21 -3.10
N SER A 156 3.01 7.43 -2.50
CA SER A 156 2.64 6.38 -1.55
C SER A 156 1.89 6.95 -0.35
N GLY A 157 2.29 8.11 0.17
CA GLY A 157 1.65 8.80 1.28
C GLY A 157 0.29 9.41 0.99
N LEU A 158 -0.04 9.72 -0.26
CA LEU A 158 -1.38 10.17 -0.60
C LEU A 158 -2.35 9.01 -0.85
N VAL A 159 -1.82 7.89 -1.34
CA VAL A 159 -2.63 6.76 -1.81
C VAL A 159 -2.64 5.57 -0.84
N GLY A 160 -1.74 5.50 0.14
CA GLY A 160 -1.66 4.32 1.02
C GLY A 160 -1.16 3.05 0.33
N ALA A 161 -0.40 3.19 -0.76
CA ALA A 161 0.18 2.06 -1.49
C ALA A 161 1.66 1.87 -1.10
N GLY A 162 2.08 0.62 -0.87
CA GLY A 162 3.43 0.28 -0.36
C GLY A 162 4.60 0.41 -1.35
N GLY A 163 4.52 1.33 -2.33
CA GLY A 163 5.59 1.63 -3.28
C GLY A 163 5.82 0.61 -4.41
N GLY A 164 5.39 -0.65 -4.28
CA GLY A 164 5.60 -1.72 -5.27
C GLY A 164 5.25 -1.35 -6.72
N PHE A 165 4.12 -0.67 -6.91
CA PHE A 165 3.62 -0.26 -8.23
C PHE A 165 4.40 0.88 -8.88
N VAL A 166 5.26 1.57 -8.13
CA VAL A 166 6.06 2.69 -8.64
C VAL A 166 7.54 2.32 -8.64
N SER A 167 8.06 1.82 -7.52
CA SER A 167 9.46 1.46 -7.33
C SER A 167 9.92 0.33 -8.27
N VAL A 168 9.10 -0.72 -8.46
CA VAL A 168 9.47 -1.85 -9.33
C VAL A 168 9.59 -1.42 -10.80
N PRO A 169 8.56 -0.81 -11.45
CA PRO A 169 8.70 -0.39 -12.84
C PRO A 169 9.77 0.69 -13.02
N PHE A 170 9.97 1.58 -12.05
CA PHE A 170 11.11 2.50 -12.05
C PHE A 170 12.43 1.72 -12.15
N MET A 171 12.73 0.84 -11.20
CA MET A 171 13.98 0.07 -11.20
C MET A 171 14.16 -0.76 -12.49
N VAL A 172 13.09 -1.37 -13.01
CA VAL A 172 13.13 -2.14 -14.27
C VAL A 172 13.46 -1.25 -15.47
N ALA A 173 12.87 -0.04 -15.55
CA ALA A 173 13.20 0.93 -16.60
C ALA A 173 14.68 1.35 -16.57
N PHE A 174 15.28 1.31 -15.38
CA PHE A 174 16.66 1.64 -15.09
C PHE A 174 17.60 0.40 -15.02
N ASN A 175 17.27 -0.66 -15.75
CA ASN A 175 18.10 -1.87 -15.94
C ASN A 175 18.35 -2.70 -14.66
N VAL A 176 17.55 -2.54 -13.61
CA VAL A 176 17.62 -3.45 -12.46
C VAL A 176 16.86 -4.74 -12.80
N PRO A 177 17.47 -5.93 -12.61
CA PRO A 177 16.79 -7.20 -12.87
C PRO A 177 15.50 -7.31 -12.08
N ILE A 178 14.44 -7.87 -12.68
CA ILE A 178 13.09 -7.88 -12.10
C ILE A 178 13.04 -8.51 -10.70
N LEU A 179 13.80 -9.58 -10.45
CA LEU A 179 13.85 -10.23 -9.13
C LEU A 179 14.47 -9.30 -8.08
N ASN A 180 15.54 -8.59 -8.44
CA ASN A 180 16.15 -7.60 -7.58
C ASN A 180 15.24 -6.38 -7.40
N ALA A 181 14.55 -5.92 -8.44
CA ALA A 181 13.61 -4.80 -8.35
C ALA A 181 12.45 -5.11 -7.39
N VAL A 182 11.86 -6.31 -7.50
CA VAL A 182 10.79 -6.75 -6.58
C VAL A 182 11.31 -6.87 -5.14
N ALA A 183 12.46 -7.53 -4.94
CA ALA A 183 13.07 -7.69 -3.62
C ALA A 183 13.45 -6.34 -2.97
N THR A 184 14.04 -5.44 -3.75
CA THR A 184 14.44 -4.10 -3.31
C THR A 184 13.22 -3.23 -3.02
N SER A 185 12.16 -3.35 -3.81
CA SER A 185 10.91 -2.63 -3.54
C SER A 185 10.24 -3.09 -2.26
N ALA A 186 10.31 -4.38 -1.93
CA ALA A 186 9.85 -4.86 -0.62
C ALA A 186 10.63 -4.20 0.52
N ALA A 187 11.96 -4.03 0.37
CA ALA A 187 12.83 -3.32 1.31
C ALA A 187 12.45 -1.84 1.47
N LEU A 188 12.10 -1.17 0.38
CA LEU A 188 11.60 0.21 0.39
C LEU A 188 10.20 0.33 1.01
N GLY A 189 9.41 -0.74 1.03
CA GLY A 189 8.07 -0.74 1.62
C GLY A 189 8.06 -0.37 3.11
N PHE A 190 9.08 -0.80 3.87
CA PHE A 190 9.19 -0.47 5.29
C PHE A 190 9.40 1.03 5.56
N PRO A 191 10.42 1.72 5.01
CA PRO A 191 10.58 3.16 5.23
C PRO A 191 9.40 3.97 4.67
N ILE A 192 8.77 3.55 3.56
CA ILE A 192 7.52 4.17 3.07
C ILE A 192 6.44 4.08 4.14
N ALA A 193 6.17 2.87 4.63
CA ALA A 193 5.08 2.62 5.56
C ALA A 193 5.32 3.30 6.91
N LEU A 194 6.55 3.22 7.43
CA LEU A 194 6.92 3.85 8.69
C LEU A 194 6.76 5.37 8.64
N ALA A 195 7.36 6.05 7.64
CA ALA A 195 7.31 7.50 7.53
C ALA A 195 5.88 8.04 7.34
N ASN A 196 5.07 7.34 6.54
CA ASN A 196 3.69 7.75 6.31
C ASN A 196 2.79 7.45 7.52
N THR A 197 2.95 6.29 8.15
CA THR A 197 2.17 5.92 9.34
C THR A 197 2.44 6.88 10.49
N THR A 198 3.71 7.24 10.74
CA THR A 198 4.04 8.25 11.77
C THR A 198 3.43 9.60 11.44
N GLY A 199 3.42 9.99 10.15
CA GLY A 199 2.78 11.22 9.71
C GLY A 199 1.26 11.22 9.87
N TYR A 200 0.58 10.10 9.61
CA TYR A 200 -0.87 9.97 9.82
C TYR A 200 -1.27 9.93 11.29
N VAL A 201 -0.43 9.32 12.14
CA VAL A 201 -0.61 9.38 13.59
C VAL A 201 -0.53 10.83 14.04
N TRP A 202 0.55 11.53 13.67
CA TRP A 202 0.76 12.91 14.09
C TRP A 202 -0.35 13.85 13.57
N SER A 203 -0.61 13.85 12.26
CA SER A 203 -1.61 14.72 11.64
C SER A 203 -3.04 14.42 12.09
N GLY A 204 -3.31 13.22 12.61
CA GLY A 204 -4.61 12.81 13.14
C GLY A 204 -4.79 13.08 14.65
N SER A 205 -3.74 13.47 15.38
CA SER A 205 -3.73 13.52 16.87
C SER A 205 -4.77 14.44 17.51
N GLY A 206 -5.42 15.32 16.75
CA GLY A 206 -6.45 16.26 17.23
C GLY A 206 -7.81 16.13 16.55
N VAL A 207 -8.02 15.09 15.74
CA VAL A 207 -9.26 14.92 14.97
C VAL A 207 -10.36 14.33 15.86
N ALA A 208 -11.46 15.07 16.01
CA ALA A 208 -12.64 14.60 16.73
C ALA A 208 -13.44 13.57 15.92
N GLY A 209 -14.24 12.73 16.60
CA GLY A 209 -15.11 11.75 15.95
C GLY A 209 -14.39 10.47 15.49
N LEU A 210 -13.14 10.28 15.88
CA LEU A 210 -12.43 9.02 15.66
C LEU A 210 -13.04 7.89 16.51
N PRO A 211 -13.19 6.68 15.96
CA PRO A 211 -13.52 5.47 16.72
C PRO A 211 -12.57 5.26 17.90
N ALA A 212 -13.07 4.61 18.95
CA ALA A 212 -12.23 4.19 20.08
C ALA A 212 -11.03 3.35 19.59
N TRP A 213 -9.90 3.49 20.30
CA TRP A 213 -8.63 2.84 19.96
C TRP A 213 -8.04 3.29 18.61
N SER A 214 -8.28 4.53 18.20
CA SER A 214 -7.57 5.13 17.07
C SER A 214 -6.35 5.92 17.56
N LEU A 215 -5.21 5.75 16.89
CA LEU A 215 -4.00 6.53 17.08
C LEU A 215 -3.85 7.46 15.87
N GLY A 216 -4.31 8.71 16.01
CA GLY A 216 -4.57 9.58 14.87
C GLY A 216 -5.51 8.91 13.87
N TYR A 217 -5.18 8.95 12.57
CA TYR A 217 -5.99 8.25 11.56
C TYR A 217 -5.84 6.72 11.58
N VAL A 218 -4.89 6.16 12.33
CA VAL A 218 -4.65 4.70 12.35
C VAL A 218 -5.61 4.02 13.32
N TRP A 219 -6.47 3.14 12.82
CA TRP A 219 -7.40 2.39 13.66
C TRP A 219 -6.77 1.09 14.15
N LEU A 220 -6.37 1.07 15.43
CA LEU A 220 -5.56 -0.03 16.00
C LEU A 220 -6.26 -1.40 15.98
N PRO A 221 -7.55 -1.53 16.27
CA PRO A 221 -8.23 -2.82 16.22
C PRO A 221 -8.28 -3.41 14.80
N GLY A 222 -8.54 -2.56 13.81
CA GLY A 222 -8.48 -2.96 12.39
C GLY A 222 -7.08 -3.37 11.98
N LEU A 223 -6.08 -2.57 12.35
CA LEU A 223 -4.67 -2.87 12.11
C LEU A 223 -4.29 -4.24 12.69
N LEU A 224 -4.63 -4.51 13.95
CA LEU A 224 -4.27 -5.76 14.64
C LEU A 224 -4.83 -6.97 13.90
N VAL A 225 -6.15 -6.99 13.65
CA VAL A 225 -6.82 -8.14 13.02
C VAL A 225 -6.34 -8.35 11.59
N ILE A 226 -6.27 -7.28 10.79
CA ILE A 226 -5.85 -7.36 9.38
C ILE A 226 -4.38 -7.78 9.30
N ALA A 227 -3.48 -7.17 10.06
CA ALA A 227 -2.06 -7.48 10.03
C ALA A 227 -1.77 -8.92 10.46
N CYS A 228 -2.37 -9.38 11.57
CA CYS A 228 -2.20 -10.76 12.02
C CYS A 228 -2.64 -11.77 10.96
N CYS A 229 -3.85 -11.60 10.40
CA CYS A 229 -4.38 -12.49 9.37
C CYS A 229 -3.57 -12.43 8.05
N SER A 230 -3.12 -11.23 7.68
CA SER A 230 -2.36 -11.01 6.45
C SER A 230 -0.97 -11.65 6.50
N VAL A 231 -0.28 -11.50 7.63
CA VAL A 231 1.05 -12.11 7.83
C VAL A 231 0.97 -13.63 7.81
N LEU A 232 -0.09 -14.22 8.37
CA LEU A 232 -0.28 -15.68 8.40
C LEU A 232 -0.51 -16.28 6.99
N THR A 233 -1.22 -15.57 6.12
CA THR A 233 -1.62 -16.09 4.80
C THR A 233 -0.67 -15.70 3.66
N ALA A 234 0.16 -14.66 3.82
CA ALA A 234 1.11 -14.26 2.80
C ALA A 234 2.09 -15.37 2.36
N PRO A 235 2.67 -16.20 3.25
CA PRO A 235 3.51 -17.32 2.83
C PRO A 235 2.75 -18.38 2.03
N LEU A 236 1.47 -18.62 2.35
CA LEU A 236 0.62 -19.55 1.61
C LEU A 236 0.39 -19.04 0.18
N GLY A 237 0.12 -17.74 0.03
CA GLY A 237 0.02 -17.10 -1.28
C GLY A 237 1.28 -17.28 -2.11
N ALA A 238 2.45 -16.98 -1.53
CA ALA A 238 3.74 -17.09 -2.23
C ALA A 238 4.04 -18.53 -2.69
N ARG A 239 3.72 -19.54 -1.87
CA ARG A 239 3.88 -20.96 -2.24
C ARG A 239 2.94 -21.37 -3.39
N THR A 240 1.72 -20.84 -3.39
CA THR A 240 0.69 -21.18 -4.38
C THR A 240 0.95 -20.50 -5.74
N ALA A 241 1.66 -19.37 -5.74
CA ALA A 241 1.98 -18.61 -6.96
C ALA A 241 2.69 -19.45 -8.04
N HIS A 242 3.54 -20.40 -7.63
CA HIS A 242 4.27 -21.28 -8.56
C HIS A 242 3.38 -22.31 -9.27
N ARG A 243 2.18 -22.58 -8.74
CA ARG A 243 1.25 -23.58 -9.29
C ARG A 243 0.17 -22.98 -10.19
N LEU A 244 0.09 -21.64 -10.24
CA LEU A 244 -0.96 -20.94 -10.97
C LEU A 244 -0.40 -20.22 -12.20
N PRO A 245 -1.17 -20.13 -13.30
CA PRO A 245 -0.79 -19.32 -14.45
C PRO A 245 -0.78 -17.83 -14.07
N ILE A 246 0.42 -17.28 -13.85
CA ILE A 246 0.67 -15.90 -13.39
C ILE A 246 -0.10 -14.87 -14.23
N ALA A 247 -0.21 -15.08 -15.54
CA ALA A 247 -0.95 -14.17 -16.43
C ALA A 247 -2.46 -14.11 -16.11
N LYS A 248 -3.11 -15.26 -15.83
CA LYS A 248 -4.53 -15.28 -15.46
C LYS A 248 -4.71 -14.61 -14.09
N LEU A 249 -3.82 -14.90 -13.15
CA LEU A 249 -3.87 -14.34 -11.81
C LEU A 249 -3.75 -12.80 -11.80
N LYS A 250 -2.79 -12.25 -12.56
CA LYS A 250 -2.64 -10.80 -12.77
C LYS A 250 -3.91 -10.18 -13.36
N ARG A 251 -4.51 -10.82 -14.37
CA ARG A 251 -5.75 -10.32 -14.99
C ARG A 251 -6.93 -10.34 -14.02
N THR A 252 -7.13 -11.44 -13.28
CA THR A 252 -8.19 -11.53 -12.27
C THR A 252 -8.02 -10.47 -11.19
N PHE A 253 -6.80 -10.26 -10.70
CA PHE A 253 -6.54 -9.24 -9.69
C PHE A 253 -6.72 -7.82 -10.23
N ALA A 254 -6.29 -7.56 -11.47
CA ALA A 254 -6.53 -6.28 -12.12
C ALA A 254 -8.03 -5.98 -12.24
N MET A 255 -8.88 -6.98 -12.52
CA MET A 255 -10.35 -6.81 -12.51
C MET A 255 -10.86 -6.40 -11.13
N VAL A 256 -10.37 -7.03 -10.05
CA VAL A 256 -10.71 -6.64 -8.68
C VAL A 256 -10.28 -5.19 -8.42
N LEU A 257 -9.06 -4.81 -8.80
CA LEU A 257 -8.57 -3.44 -8.65
C LEU A 257 -9.40 -2.42 -9.45
N TYR A 258 -9.86 -2.76 -10.66
CA TYR A 258 -10.76 -1.88 -11.41
C TYR A 258 -12.10 -1.67 -10.70
N LEU A 259 -12.69 -2.73 -10.13
CA LEU A 259 -13.91 -2.63 -9.34
C LEU A 259 -13.70 -1.74 -8.10
N LEU A 260 -12.59 -1.92 -7.39
CA LEU A 260 -12.26 -1.10 -6.23
C LEU A 260 -11.97 0.36 -6.61
N ALA A 261 -11.30 0.61 -7.73
CA ALA A 261 -11.08 1.94 -8.27
C ALA A 261 -12.40 2.62 -8.65
N ALA A 262 -13.32 1.90 -9.30
CA ALA A 262 -14.65 2.39 -9.63
C ALA A 262 -15.47 2.71 -8.36
N TYR A 263 -15.38 1.86 -7.33
CA TYR A 263 -16.00 2.12 -6.03
C TYR A 263 -15.44 3.39 -5.37
N MET A 264 -14.11 3.54 -5.32
CA MET A 264 -13.47 4.74 -4.75
C MET A 264 -13.80 6.00 -5.55
N LEU A 265 -13.91 5.90 -6.87
CA LEU A 265 -14.37 6.99 -7.74
C LEU A 265 -15.81 7.39 -7.41
N TYR A 266 -16.71 6.41 -7.33
CA TYR A 266 -18.10 6.63 -6.94
C TYR A 266 -18.21 7.29 -5.57
N LYS A 267 -17.44 6.79 -4.58
CA LYS A 267 -17.41 7.34 -3.23
C LYS A 267 -16.87 8.77 -3.24
N GLY A 268 -15.79 9.04 -3.96
CA GLY A 268 -15.25 10.39 -4.13
C GLY A 268 -16.27 11.36 -4.73
N LEU A 269 -17.02 10.95 -5.76
CA LEU A 269 -17.99 11.82 -6.43
C LEU A 269 -19.27 12.07 -5.62
N ARG A 270 -19.65 11.17 -4.70
CA ARG A 270 -20.92 11.26 -3.94
C ARG A 270 -20.78 11.66 -2.47
N GLY A 271 -19.57 11.71 -1.92
CA GLY A 271 -19.36 11.90 -0.47
C GLY A 271 -19.52 10.60 0.28
#